data_AF-A0A2E0V2V6-F1
#
_entry.id   AF-A0A2E0V2V6-F1
#
_cell.length_a   1.000
_cell.length_b   1.000
_cell.length_c   1.000
_cell.angle_alpha   90.00
_cell.angle_beta   90.00
_cell.angle_gamma   90.00
#
_symmetry.space_group_name_H-M   'P 1'
#
loop_
_entity.id
_entity.type
_entity.pdbx_description
1 polymer ?
#
loop_
_entity_poly.entity_id
_entity_poly.type
_entity_poly.pdbx_seq_one_letter_code
_entity_poly.pdbx_strand_id
1 'polypeptide(L)'
;MRMNYGRSTAGASGISSSYDNSKKIQVDLGFSPRTSVFLAKISLIQILCSNLSADSTPTKITVSFSEDPDGDHMMLTETVTTLQTGRTTATRATGLIRMDVIATMSQDYTDNVYIFAKSDQGTLDIDTVTITWEAP
;
A
#
# COMPACT_ATOMS: atom_id res chain seq x y z
N MET A 1 -7.97 3.76 -22.43
CA MET A 1 -7.16 4.13 -21.25
C MET A 1 -5.90 3.31 -21.22
N ARG A 2 -4.75 3.93 -20.89
CA ARG A 2 -3.49 3.23 -20.65
C ARG A 2 -3.40 2.92 -19.16
N MET A 3 -3.18 1.65 -18.80
CA MET A 3 -2.87 1.27 -17.43
C MET A 3 -1.46 1.73 -17.06
N ASN A 4 -1.34 2.37 -15.91
CA ASN A 4 -0.08 2.78 -15.30
C ASN A 4 0.12 2.02 -13.98
N TYR A 5 1.36 1.98 -13.52
CA TYR A 5 1.71 1.36 -12.24
C TYR A 5 2.61 2.30 -11.44
N GLY A 6 2.22 2.54 -10.19
CA GLY A 6 3.08 3.13 -9.17
C GLY A 6 3.74 2.03 -8.34
N ARG A 7 4.98 2.25 -7.90
CA ARG A 7 5.73 1.28 -7.10
C ARG A 7 6.33 1.94 -5.88
N SER A 8 6.38 1.20 -4.77
CA SER A 8 7.05 1.67 -3.57
C SER A 8 8.54 1.93 -3.81
N THR A 9 9.04 3.02 -3.23
CA THR A 9 10.45 3.41 -3.31
C THR A 9 11.32 2.63 -2.32
N ALA A 10 10.69 2.14 -1.25
CA ALA A 10 11.30 1.28 -0.23
C ALA A 10 10.26 0.29 0.33
N GLY A 11 10.74 -0.68 1.11
CA GLY A 11 9.92 -1.54 1.96
C GLY A 11 9.86 -1.02 3.40
N ALA A 12 9.13 -1.73 4.26
CA ALA A 12 9.06 -1.46 5.70
C ALA A 12 9.13 -2.76 6.49
N SER A 13 9.89 -2.77 7.58
CA SER A 13 10.11 -3.96 8.41
C SER A 13 9.35 -3.90 9.73
N GLY A 14 8.95 -5.07 10.24
CA GLY A 14 8.30 -5.21 11.53
C GLY A 14 6.93 -4.54 11.63
N ILE A 15 6.16 -4.60 10.54
CA ILE A 15 4.74 -4.22 10.53
C ILE A 15 4.01 -5.14 11.52
N SER A 16 3.29 -4.54 12.47
CA SER A 16 2.60 -5.24 13.55
C SER A 16 1.11 -4.92 13.56
N SER A 17 0.40 -5.29 14.64
CA SER A 17 -1.04 -5.07 14.81
C SER A 17 -1.44 -3.61 15.09
N SER A 18 -0.51 -2.68 15.00
CA SER A 18 -0.75 -1.23 15.19
C SER A 18 -0.03 -0.44 14.12
N TYR A 19 -0.58 0.72 13.75
CA TYR A 19 0.11 1.63 12.86
C TYR A 19 1.34 2.22 13.51
N ASP A 20 2.37 2.40 12.69
CA ASP A 20 3.63 2.99 13.07
C ASP A 20 4.03 3.95 11.95
N ASN A 21 3.96 5.25 12.21
CA ASN A 21 4.23 6.29 11.21
C ASN A 21 5.69 6.22 10.68
N SER A 22 6.60 5.59 11.43
CA SER A 22 7.97 5.36 10.96
C SER A 22 8.06 4.24 9.91
N LYS A 23 7.03 3.41 9.78
CA LYS A 23 6.95 2.26 8.86
C LYS A 23 6.00 2.48 7.69
N LYS A 24 5.65 3.74 7.40
CA LYS A 24 4.89 4.09 6.19
C LYS A 24 5.66 3.69 4.93
N ILE A 25 4.94 3.32 3.89
CA ILE A 25 5.50 2.94 2.60
C ILE A 25 5.16 4.04 1.60
N GLN A 26 6.18 4.74 1.13
CA GLN A 26 6.02 5.75 0.07
C GLN A 26 5.93 5.05 -1.29
N VAL A 27 4.91 5.41 -2.08
CA VAL A 27 4.71 4.95 -3.45
C VAL A 27 4.74 6.12 -4.40
N ASP A 28 5.67 6.07 -5.35
CA ASP A 28 5.72 6.98 -6.48
C ASP A 28 4.74 6.49 -7.54
N LEU A 29 3.75 7.31 -7.86
CA LEU A 29 2.74 7.00 -8.88
C LEU A 29 3.26 7.23 -10.30
N GLY A 30 4.41 7.88 -10.48
CA GLY A 30 5.02 8.16 -11.79
C GLY A 30 4.21 9.17 -12.61
N PHE A 31 3.40 10.00 -11.97
CA PHE A 31 2.58 11.01 -12.64
C PHE A 31 3.41 12.27 -12.97
N SER A 32 3.39 12.67 -14.24
CA SER A 32 4.03 13.90 -14.74
C SER A 32 3.29 14.36 -16.00
N PRO A 33 2.98 15.66 -16.20
CA PRO A 33 3.46 16.82 -15.45
C PRO A 33 2.63 17.21 -14.20
N ARG A 34 3.30 17.88 -13.26
CA ARG A 34 2.95 18.06 -11.84
C ARG A 34 2.14 19.32 -11.51
N THR A 35 1.40 19.86 -12.49
CA THR A 35 0.78 21.19 -12.40
C THR A 35 -0.74 21.15 -12.20
N SER A 36 -1.33 19.97 -11.99
CA SER A 36 -2.78 19.79 -11.85
C SER A 36 -3.11 18.71 -10.81
N VAL A 37 -4.34 18.77 -10.30
CA VAL A 37 -4.97 17.73 -9.46
C VAL A 37 -4.76 16.36 -10.12
N PHE A 38 -4.22 15.41 -9.37
CA PHE A 38 -4.19 14.01 -9.82
C PHE A 38 -5.60 13.46 -9.71
N LEU A 39 -6.14 12.98 -10.82
CA LEU A 39 -7.42 12.28 -10.88
C LEU A 39 -7.17 10.94 -11.55
N ALA A 40 -7.33 9.85 -10.81
CA ALA A 40 -7.13 8.51 -11.37
C ALA A 40 -8.08 7.50 -10.75
N LYS A 41 -8.44 6.50 -11.55
CA LYS A 41 -9.12 5.30 -11.07
C LYS A 41 -8.08 4.28 -10.61
N ILE A 42 -8.09 3.97 -9.32
CA ILE A 42 -7.24 2.95 -8.70
C ILE A 42 -7.96 1.61 -8.80
N SER A 43 -7.28 0.61 -9.35
CA SER A 43 -7.86 -0.69 -9.71
C SER A 43 -7.33 -1.87 -8.90
N LEU A 44 -6.05 -1.85 -8.54
CA LEU A 44 -5.39 -2.95 -7.83
C LEU A 44 -4.26 -2.43 -6.96
N ILE A 45 -4.13 -3.01 -5.78
CA ILE A 45 -2.97 -2.90 -4.92
C ILE A 45 -2.41 -4.29 -4.72
N GLN A 46 -1.12 -4.44 -5.00
CA GLN A 46 -0.36 -5.66 -4.73
C GLN A 46 0.65 -5.39 -3.64
N ILE A 47 0.66 -6.24 -2.62
CA ILE A 47 1.57 -6.15 -1.48
C ILE A 47 2.34 -7.46 -1.40
N LEU A 48 3.67 -7.36 -1.46
CA LEU A 48 4.56 -8.49 -1.25
C LEU A 48 5.14 -8.41 0.15
N CYS A 49 5.02 -9.50 0.90
CA CYS A 49 5.48 -9.58 2.28
C CYS A 49 6.49 -10.71 2.48
N SER A 50 7.40 -10.48 3.41
CA SER A 50 8.37 -11.46 3.89
C SER A 50 8.44 -11.47 5.43
N ASN A 51 9.27 -12.36 5.98
CA ASN A 51 9.54 -12.46 7.41
C ASN A 51 8.28 -12.53 8.29
N LEU A 52 7.25 -13.24 7.83
CA LEU A 52 6.05 -13.52 8.63
C LEU A 52 6.45 -14.29 9.90
N SER A 53 6.03 -13.78 11.06
CA SER A 53 6.30 -14.42 12.35
C SER A 53 5.75 -15.86 12.41
N ALA A 54 6.59 -16.82 12.81
CA ALA A 54 6.19 -18.23 12.85
C ALA A 54 5.22 -18.53 14.01
N ASP A 55 5.43 -17.91 15.18
CA ASP A 55 4.66 -18.18 16.40
C ASP A 55 3.30 -17.46 16.41
N SER A 56 3.13 -16.44 15.57
CA SER A 56 1.89 -15.70 15.38
C SER A 56 1.78 -15.26 13.93
N THR A 57 1.51 -16.22 13.03
CA THR A 57 1.56 -15.96 11.58
C THR A 57 0.48 -14.98 11.14
N PRO A 58 0.84 -13.82 10.57
CA PRO A 58 -0.14 -12.87 10.02
C PRO A 58 -0.98 -13.54 8.93
N THR A 59 -2.31 -13.38 9.00
CA THR A 59 -3.23 -13.94 7.99
C THR A 59 -3.92 -12.85 7.18
N LYS A 60 -3.91 -11.62 7.68
CA LYS A 60 -4.50 -10.46 7.01
C LYS A 60 -3.58 -9.26 7.11
N ILE A 61 -3.74 -8.37 6.15
CA ILE A 61 -3.14 -7.05 6.18
C ILE A 61 -4.23 -6.01 5.98
N THR A 62 -4.22 -4.99 6.82
CA THR A 62 -5.04 -3.79 6.68
C THR A 62 -4.15 -2.69 6.14
N VAL A 63 -4.60 -2.03 5.07
CA VAL A 63 -3.90 -0.88 4.51
C VAL A 63 -4.83 0.32 4.36
N SER A 64 -4.23 1.49 4.38
CA SER A 64 -4.88 2.77 4.10
C SER A 64 -3.92 3.70 3.36
N PHE A 65 -4.45 4.70 2.66
CA PHE A 65 -3.67 5.63 1.84
C PHE A 65 -3.87 7.06 2.29
N SER A 66 -2.77 7.80 2.31
CA SER A 66 -2.77 9.24 2.54
C SER A 66 -1.99 9.98 1.46
N GLU A 67 -2.38 11.23 1.20
CA GLU A 67 -1.59 12.16 0.38
C GLU A 67 -0.45 12.80 1.20
N ASP A 68 -0.52 12.75 2.53
CA ASP A 68 0.49 13.29 3.45
C ASP A 68 1.26 12.19 4.20
N PRO A 69 2.51 12.46 4.62
CA PRO A 69 3.36 11.47 5.27
C PRO A 69 2.97 11.16 6.72
N ASP A 70 2.05 11.89 7.33
CA ASP A 70 1.63 11.69 8.72
C ASP A 70 0.27 10.98 8.83
N GLY A 71 -0.47 10.85 7.72
CA GLY A 71 -1.72 10.13 7.65
C GLY A 71 -2.93 10.96 8.07
N ASP A 72 -2.83 12.29 8.03
CA ASP A 72 -3.91 13.20 8.39
C ASP A 72 -4.96 13.33 7.26
N HIS A 73 -4.55 13.14 6.01
CA HIS A 73 -5.34 13.35 4.79
C HIS A 73 -5.56 12.05 4.01
N MET A 74 -6.42 11.21 4.57
CA MET A 74 -6.69 9.88 4.03
C MET A 74 -7.45 9.93 2.69
N MET A 75 -6.83 9.37 1.65
CA MET A 75 -7.43 9.15 0.34
C MET A 75 -8.22 7.85 0.26
N LEU A 76 -7.78 6.83 0.99
CA LEU A 76 -8.45 5.54 1.11
C LEU A 76 -8.45 5.13 2.58
N THR A 77 -9.64 4.88 3.11
CA THR A 77 -9.82 4.34 4.44
C THR A 77 -9.39 2.88 4.52
N GLU A 78 -9.39 2.33 5.74
CA GLU A 78 -8.91 0.98 5.97
C GLU A 78 -9.56 -0.06 5.06
N THR A 79 -8.73 -0.74 4.30
CA THR A 79 -9.12 -1.88 3.47
C THR A 79 -8.33 -3.10 3.91
N VAL A 80 -9.02 -4.23 4.07
CA VAL A 80 -8.43 -5.46 4.59
C VAL A 80 -8.39 -6.51 3.49
N THR A 81 -7.29 -7.24 3.38
CA THR A 81 -7.19 -8.43 2.54
C THR A 81 -6.55 -9.60 3.29
N THR A 82 -6.91 -10.81 2.87
CA THR A 82 -6.28 -12.04 3.33
C THR A 82 -4.94 -12.22 2.63
N LEU A 83 -3.91 -12.56 3.39
CA LEU A 83 -2.58 -12.86 2.89
C LEU A 83 -2.53 -14.30 2.36
N GLN A 84 -2.17 -14.46 1.10
CA GLN A 84 -1.89 -15.77 0.52
C GLN A 84 -0.42 -16.12 0.76
N THR A 85 -0.15 -17.13 1.60
CA THR A 85 1.21 -17.61 1.86
C THR A 85 1.78 -18.36 0.67
N GLY A 86 3.12 -18.33 0.56
CA GLY A 86 3.87 -19.06 -0.46
C GLY A 86 3.74 -20.58 -0.29
N ARG A 87 3.67 -21.32 -1.40
CA ARG A 87 3.50 -22.78 -1.39
C ARG A 87 4.67 -23.55 -0.79
N THR A 88 5.87 -22.97 -0.82
CA THR A 88 7.12 -23.59 -0.35
C THR A 88 7.78 -22.81 0.79
N THR A 89 7.26 -21.64 1.13
CA THR A 89 7.88 -20.71 2.08
C THR A 89 6.78 -20.05 2.90
N ALA A 90 6.57 -20.58 4.11
CA ALA A 90 5.55 -20.09 5.04
C ALA A 90 5.83 -18.66 5.55
N THR A 91 7.05 -18.15 5.38
CA THR A 91 7.47 -16.82 5.82
C THR A 91 7.24 -15.73 4.77
N ARG A 92 6.67 -16.06 3.61
CA ARG A 92 6.36 -15.11 2.53
C ARG A 92 4.88 -15.15 2.21
N ALA A 93 4.32 -13.98 1.89
CA ALA A 93 2.93 -13.88 1.50
C ALA A 93 2.70 -12.78 0.47
N THR A 94 1.53 -12.85 -0.18
CA THR A 94 1.04 -11.83 -1.10
C THR A 94 -0.36 -11.42 -0.70
N GLY A 95 -0.57 -10.10 -0.60
CA GLY A 95 -1.89 -9.49 -0.46
C GLY A 95 -2.29 -8.85 -1.79
N LEU A 96 -3.55 -9.03 -2.18
CA LEU A 96 -4.16 -8.33 -3.31
C LEU A 96 -5.43 -7.64 -2.85
N ILE A 97 -5.57 -6.37 -3.20
CA ILE A 97 -6.77 -5.57 -2.93
C ILE A 97 -7.25 -5.02 -4.26
N ARG A 98 -8.39 -5.53 -4.72
CA ARG A 98 -9.06 -4.99 -5.90
C ARG A 98 -9.93 -3.81 -5.47
N MET A 99 -9.82 -2.72 -6.19
CA MET A 99 -10.57 -1.49 -5.94
C MET A 99 -11.25 -1.02 -7.22
N ASP A 100 -12.30 -0.23 -7.03
CA ASP A 100 -12.90 0.57 -8.09
C ASP A 100 -13.21 1.95 -7.51
N VAL A 101 -12.14 2.72 -7.28
CA VAL A 101 -12.22 4.01 -6.61
C VAL A 101 -11.55 5.06 -7.48
N ILE A 102 -12.25 6.19 -7.66
CA ILE A 102 -11.67 7.40 -8.24
C ILE A 102 -11.00 8.17 -7.10
N ALA A 103 -9.69 8.30 -7.19
CA ALA A 103 -8.88 9.03 -6.24
C ALA A 103 -8.52 10.41 -6.78
N THR A 104 -8.60 11.41 -5.91
CA THR A 104 -8.15 12.79 -6.17
C THR A 104 -7.02 13.13 -5.21
N MET A 105 -5.87 13.57 -5.72
CA MET A 105 -4.82 14.17 -4.88
C MET A 105 -4.79 15.66 -5.12
N SER A 106 -4.77 16.41 -4.03
CA SER A 106 -4.67 17.86 -4.12
C SER A 106 -3.26 18.28 -4.57
N GLN A 107 -3.17 19.47 -5.17
CA GLN A 107 -1.91 20.00 -5.70
C GLN A 107 -0.89 20.33 -4.59
N ASP A 108 -1.36 20.43 -3.35
CA ASP A 108 -0.57 20.86 -2.19
C ASP A 108 0.33 19.74 -1.65
N TYR A 109 0.12 18.49 -2.08
CA TYR A 109 0.89 17.33 -1.63
C TYR A 109 1.77 16.76 -2.74
N THR A 110 2.84 16.08 -2.31
CA THR A 110 3.87 15.51 -3.18
C THR A 110 3.30 14.46 -4.14
N ASP A 111 4.04 14.13 -5.21
CA ASP A 111 3.71 13.08 -6.20
C ASP A 111 3.62 11.65 -5.62
N ASN A 112 3.76 11.51 -4.30
CA ASN A 112 3.79 10.25 -3.61
C ASN A 112 2.51 10.06 -2.81
N VAL A 113 2.04 8.83 -2.78
CA VAL A 113 1.07 8.39 -1.78
C VAL A 113 1.80 7.63 -0.68
N TYR A 114 1.29 7.76 0.54
CA TYR A 114 1.83 7.07 1.70
C TYR A 114 0.86 5.98 2.12
N ILE A 115 1.38 4.76 2.17
CA ILE A 115 0.63 3.59 2.59
C ILE A 115 0.95 3.31 4.05
N PHE A 116 -0.09 3.23 4.84
CA PHE A 116 -0.03 2.78 6.21
C PHE A 116 -0.56 1.36 6.26
N ALA A 117 0.14 0.49 6.99
CA ALA A 117 -0.21 -0.92 7.07
C ALA A 117 -0.13 -1.42 8.50
N LYS A 118 -1.02 -2.37 8.84
CA LYS A 118 -0.96 -3.17 10.06
C LYS A 118 -1.34 -4.62 9.73
N SER A 119 -0.72 -5.57 10.41
CA SER A 119 -1.15 -6.98 10.36
C SER A 119 -2.33 -7.20 11.31
N ASP A 120 -3.02 -8.33 11.16
CA ASP A 120 -4.01 -8.76 12.16
C ASP A 120 -3.35 -9.29 13.44
N GLN A 121 -2.21 -9.96 13.28
CA GLN A 121 -1.40 -10.52 14.36
C GLN A 121 0.07 -10.63 13.96
N GLY A 122 0.93 -10.97 14.92
CA GLY A 122 2.36 -11.11 14.73
C GLY A 122 3.01 -9.93 14.01
N THR A 123 4.09 -10.23 13.29
CA THR A 123 4.81 -9.25 12.49
C THR A 123 5.11 -9.78 11.09
N LEU A 124 5.25 -8.87 10.14
CA LEU A 124 5.77 -9.12 8.79
C LEU A 124 6.58 -7.92 8.30
N ASP A 125 7.35 -8.14 7.24
CA ASP A 125 7.97 -7.10 6.45
C ASP A 125 7.19 -6.91 5.15
N ILE A 126 7.03 -5.67 4.70
CA ILE A 126 6.51 -5.32 3.38
C ILE A 126 7.70 -5.04 2.48
N ASP A 127 7.92 -5.90 1.49
CA ASP A 127 9.05 -5.79 0.57
C ASP A 127 8.77 -4.78 -0.56
N THR A 128 7.55 -4.80 -1.07
CA THR A 128 7.12 -3.94 -2.18
C THR A 128 5.61 -3.76 -2.15
N VAL A 129 5.17 -2.54 -2.46
CA VAL A 129 3.79 -2.27 -2.83
C VAL A 129 3.72 -1.75 -4.26
N THR A 130 2.74 -2.22 -5.03
CA THR A 130 2.46 -1.76 -6.39
C THR A 130 0.99 -1.38 -6.51
N ILE A 131 0.73 -0.20 -7.08
CA ILE A 131 -0.63 0.32 -7.31
C ILE A 131 -0.86 0.40 -8.81
N THR A 132 -1.93 -0.23 -9.30
CA THR A 132 -2.38 -0.13 -10.69
C THR A 132 -3.47 0.93 -10.80
N TRP A 133 -3.28 1.90 -11.69
CA TRP A 133 -4.21 3.02 -11.87
C TRP A 133 -4.33 3.44 -13.34
N GLU A 134 -5.43 4.12 -13.66
CA GLU A 134 -5.67 4.73 -14.97
C GLU A 134 -6.11 6.18 -14.81
N ALA A 135 -5.50 7.08 -15.57
CA ALA A 135 -5.99 8.46 -15.69
C ALA A 135 -7.20 8.49 -16.64
N PRO A 136 -8.14 9.44 -16.44
CA PRO A 136 -9.25 9.70 -17.36
C PRO A 136 -8.79 9.91 -18.80
#